data_AF-A0A3F2S3R0-F1
#
_entry.id   AF-A0A3F2S3R0-F1
#
_cell.length_a   1.000
_cell.length_b   1.000
_cell.length_c   1.000
_cell.angle_alpha   90.00
_cell.angle_beta   90.00
_cell.angle_gamma   90.00
#
_symmetry.space_group_name_H-M   'P 1'
#
loop_
_entity.id
_entity.type
_entity.pdbx_description
1 polymer ?
#
loop_
_entity_poly.entity_id
_entity_poly.type
_entity_poly.pdbx_seq_one_letter_code
_entity_poly.pdbx_strand_id
1 'polypeptide(L)'
;MDSELKKKCSEVLEHFVKLDSCEPFLERVNWEEWGLYDYLQVVKEPMDMGTIRSKLGKNEYKKPVEFARDMRLIWDNCKLYNQDGSDLYLLADELAKKFEDRVKFVKLDVGPVPRVDKSIPAPSLEEKIHFSQNIYKVTGKDLGAIMEMLEEQCPKALDKSSPDEVDIVVDNIDSKTFRDLEKFVLEKVPEGSREPVSTPKSSKKSRRPANKKAKTDA
;
A
#
# COMPACT_ATOMS: atom_id res chain seq x y z
N MET A 1 -18.54 18.03 -2.52
CA MET A 1 -17.46 19.03 -2.32
C MET A 1 -17.93 20.38 -2.82
N ASP A 2 -17.54 21.48 -2.17
CA ASP A 2 -17.85 22.85 -2.64
C ASP A 2 -17.28 23.12 -4.05
N SER A 3 -17.95 23.99 -4.82
CA SER A 3 -17.62 24.29 -6.22
C SER A 3 -16.19 24.85 -6.40
N GLU A 4 -15.73 25.72 -5.48
CA GLU A 4 -14.39 26.29 -5.54
C GLU A 4 -13.32 25.21 -5.31
N LEU A 5 -13.55 24.35 -4.30
CA LEU A 5 -12.66 23.23 -3.98
C LEU A 5 -12.61 22.22 -5.13
N LYS A 6 -13.75 21.93 -5.75
CA LYS A 6 -13.82 21.09 -6.94
C LYS A 6 -13.01 21.67 -8.09
N LYS A 7 -13.13 22.97 -8.36
CA LYS A 7 -12.35 23.66 -9.39
C LYS A 7 -10.85 23.56 -9.13
N LYS A 8 -10.41 23.72 -7.88
CA LYS A 8 -8.99 23.55 -7.49
C LYS A 8 -8.51 22.11 -7.71
N CYS A 9 -9.30 21.10 -7.34
CA CYS A 9 -8.96 19.70 -7.62
C CYS A 9 -8.83 19.44 -9.13
N SER A 10 -9.77 19.93 -9.93
CA SER A 10 -9.69 19.86 -11.40
C SER A 10 -8.45 20.57 -11.95
N GLU A 11 -8.11 21.76 -11.44
CA GLU A 11 -6.91 22.47 -11.88
C GLU A 11 -5.62 21.68 -11.60
N VAL A 12 -5.52 21.06 -10.43
CA VAL A 12 -4.40 20.18 -10.08
C VAL A 12 -4.37 18.98 -11.02
N LEU A 13 -5.48 18.28 -11.22
CA LEU A 13 -5.53 17.11 -12.10
C LEU A 13 -5.10 17.47 -13.54
N GLU A 14 -5.68 18.52 -14.11
CA GLU A 14 -5.39 18.94 -15.48
C GLU A 14 -3.96 19.49 -15.66
N HIS A 15 -3.30 19.89 -14.58
CA HIS A 15 -1.86 20.18 -14.63
C HIS A 15 -1.04 18.92 -14.86
N PHE A 16 -1.35 17.82 -14.15
CA PHE A 16 -0.62 16.56 -14.26
C PHE A 16 -0.90 15.83 -15.57
N VAL A 17 -2.15 15.79 -16.02
CA VAL A 17 -2.53 15.19 -17.31
C VAL A 17 -1.70 15.74 -18.47
N LYS A 18 -1.32 17.03 -18.41
CA LYS A 18 -0.57 17.71 -19.48
C LYS A 18 0.93 17.45 -19.46
N LEU A 19 1.45 16.78 -18.44
CA LEU A 19 2.87 16.45 -18.39
C LEU A 19 3.12 15.19 -19.23
N ASP A 20 4.07 15.23 -20.15
CA ASP A 20 4.45 14.04 -20.94
C ASP A 20 4.87 12.87 -20.03
N SER A 21 5.51 13.19 -18.90
CA SER A 21 5.90 12.23 -17.87
C SER A 21 4.72 11.52 -17.19
N CYS A 22 3.49 11.98 -17.39
CA CYS A 22 2.28 11.37 -16.82
C CYS A 22 1.59 10.38 -17.75
N GLU A 23 2.07 10.20 -18.99
CA GLU A 23 1.46 9.30 -19.98
C GLU A 23 1.14 7.89 -19.43
N PRO A 24 2.03 7.21 -18.68
CA PRO A 24 1.75 5.86 -18.16
C PRO A 24 0.60 5.79 -17.13
N PHE A 25 0.13 6.93 -16.65
CA PHE A 25 -0.85 7.04 -15.55
C PHE A 25 -2.18 7.67 -15.99
N LEU A 26 -2.35 7.91 -17.30
CA LEU A 26 -3.56 8.53 -17.85
C LEU A 26 -4.73 7.55 -17.91
N GLU A 27 -4.45 6.27 -18.15
CA GLU A 27 -5.44 5.21 -18.30
C GLU A 27 -5.17 4.05 -17.35
N ARG A 28 -6.16 3.17 -17.22
CA ARG A 28 -6.03 1.96 -16.41
C ARG A 28 -4.94 1.05 -16.97
N VAL A 29 -4.13 0.50 -16.07
CA VAL A 29 -3.17 -0.57 -16.41
C VAL A 29 -3.92 -1.73 -17.03
N ASN A 30 -3.63 -2.03 -18.30
CA ASN A 30 -4.21 -3.15 -19.03
C ASN A 30 -3.42 -4.42 -18.74
N TRP A 31 -3.49 -4.87 -17.49
CA TRP A 31 -2.70 -5.97 -16.97
C TRP A 31 -2.96 -7.29 -17.71
N GLU A 32 -4.16 -7.52 -18.24
CA GLU A 32 -4.50 -8.73 -18.98
C GLU A 32 -3.77 -8.78 -20.33
N GLU A 33 -3.85 -7.70 -21.12
CA GLU A 33 -3.19 -7.61 -22.43
C GLU A 33 -1.66 -7.58 -22.30
N TRP A 34 -1.14 -7.02 -21.21
CA TRP A 34 0.30 -6.98 -20.94
C TRP A 34 0.83 -8.25 -20.26
N GLY A 35 -0.03 -9.23 -19.96
CA GLY A 35 0.36 -10.50 -19.33
C GLY A 35 0.77 -10.37 -17.86
N LEU A 36 0.37 -9.30 -17.19
CA LEU A 36 0.64 -8.99 -15.78
C LEU A 36 -0.42 -9.63 -14.87
N TYR A 37 -0.56 -10.96 -14.93
CA TYR A 37 -1.64 -11.69 -14.24
C TYR A 37 -1.58 -11.64 -12.70
N ASP A 38 -0.46 -11.20 -12.13
CA ASP A 38 -0.28 -10.97 -10.70
C ASP A 38 -0.65 -9.53 -10.28
N TYR A 39 -0.92 -8.63 -11.23
CA TYR A 39 -1.13 -7.20 -10.94
C TYR A 39 -2.23 -6.96 -9.92
N LEU A 40 -3.40 -7.57 -10.08
CA LEU A 40 -4.52 -7.41 -9.12
C LEU A 40 -4.31 -8.18 -7.80
N GLN A 41 -3.33 -9.09 -7.74
CA GLN A 41 -2.93 -9.73 -6.49
C GLN A 41 -2.06 -8.80 -5.65
N VAL A 42 -1.28 -7.92 -6.30
CA VAL A 42 -0.41 -6.94 -5.66
C VAL A 42 -1.13 -5.60 -5.45
N VAL A 43 -1.67 -5.02 -6.52
CA VAL A 43 -2.40 -3.75 -6.54
C VAL A 43 -3.89 -3.99 -6.29
N LYS A 44 -4.33 -3.69 -5.07
CA LYS A 44 -5.70 -3.96 -4.59
C LYS A 44 -6.73 -2.94 -5.08
N GLU A 45 -6.34 -1.66 -5.14
CA GLU A 45 -7.19 -0.58 -5.63
C GLU A 45 -6.53 0.09 -6.84
N PRO A 46 -6.71 -0.42 -8.07
CA PRO A 46 -6.19 0.23 -9.28
C PRO A 46 -6.74 1.66 -9.42
N MET A 47 -5.88 2.59 -9.82
CA MET A 47 -6.25 4.00 -10.01
C MET A 47 -5.44 4.62 -11.15
N ASP A 48 -6.05 5.60 -11.82
CA ASP A 48 -5.50 6.34 -12.96
C ASP A 48 -6.16 7.72 -13.06
N MET A 49 -5.54 8.65 -13.79
CA MET A 49 -6.04 10.02 -13.89
C MET A 49 -7.36 10.12 -14.66
N GLY A 50 -7.63 9.21 -15.61
CA GLY A 50 -8.90 9.11 -16.32
C GLY A 50 -10.05 8.76 -15.36
N THR A 51 -9.84 7.79 -14.47
CA THR A 51 -10.77 7.44 -13.39
C THR A 51 -11.00 8.63 -12.46
N ILE A 52 -9.95 9.29 -11.97
CA ILE A 52 -10.07 10.47 -11.09
C ILE A 52 -10.86 11.60 -11.78
N ARG A 53 -10.62 11.85 -13.07
CA ARG A 53 -11.39 12.82 -13.87
C ARG A 53 -12.87 12.46 -13.89
N SER A 54 -13.20 11.20 -14.12
CA SER A 54 -14.59 10.71 -14.10
C SER A 54 -15.26 10.92 -12.74
N LYS A 55 -14.56 10.57 -11.65
CA LYS A 55 -15.05 10.72 -10.27
C LYS A 55 -15.28 12.19 -9.91
N LEU A 56 -14.40 13.10 -10.30
CA LEU A 56 -14.62 14.55 -10.17
C LEU A 56 -15.86 14.98 -10.96
N GLY A 57 -15.99 14.56 -12.22
CA GLY A 57 -17.15 14.87 -13.08
C GLY A 57 -18.48 14.47 -12.44
N LYS A 58 -18.53 13.27 -11.86
CA LYS A 58 -19.71 12.68 -11.19
C LYS A 58 -19.95 13.18 -9.75
N ASN A 59 -19.13 14.09 -9.23
CA ASN A 59 -19.21 14.59 -7.85
C ASN A 59 -19.02 13.49 -6.78
N GLU A 60 -18.25 12.45 -7.05
CA GLU A 60 -18.04 11.34 -6.10
C GLU A 60 -17.15 11.73 -4.91
N TYR A 61 -16.34 12.78 -5.05
CA TYR A 61 -15.53 13.31 -3.96
C TYR A 61 -16.33 14.31 -3.10
N LYS A 62 -16.47 13.99 -1.81
CA LYS A 62 -17.08 14.86 -0.81
C LYS A 62 -16.10 15.90 -0.32
N LYS A 63 -14.80 15.56 -0.21
CA LYS A 63 -13.72 16.43 0.30
C LYS A 63 -12.45 16.32 -0.56
N PRO A 64 -11.59 17.37 -0.61
CA PRO A 64 -10.33 17.32 -1.37
C PRO A 64 -9.36 16.21 -0.95
N VAL A 65 -9.38 15.82 0.33
CA VAL A 65 -8.57 14.71 0.85
C VAL A 65 -8.88 13.38 0.14
N GLU A 66 -10.13 13.16 -0.29
CA GLU A 66 -10.52 11.94 -1.02
C GLU A 66 -9.95 11.94 -2.45
N PHE A 67 -9.94 13.10 -3.12
CA PHE A 67 -9.26 13.29 -4.41
C PHE A 67 -7.75 13.06 -4.28
N ALA A 68 -7.13 13.63 -3.25
CA ALA A 68 -5.70 13.49 -3.03
C ALA A 68 -5.29 12.07 -2.66
N ARG A 69 -6.16 11.32 -1.95
CA ARG A 69 -5.97 9.89 -1.69
C ARG A 69 -5.82 9.13 -3.01
N ASP A 70 -6.70 9.38 -3.98
CA ASP A 70 -6.65 8.68 -5.26
C ASP A 70 -5.45 9.12 -6.11
N MET A 71 -5.08 10.42 -6.09
CA MET A 71 -3.86 10.89 -6.76
C MET A 71 -2.60 10.22 -6.18
N ARG A 72 -2.50 10.12 -4.84
CA ARG A 72 -1.39 9.44 -4.16
C ARG A 72 -1.36 7.95 -4.48
N LEU A 73 -2.54 7.31 -4.55
CA LEU A 73 -2.69 5.90 -4.85
C LEU A 73 -2.14 5.51 -6.23
N ILE A 74 -2.23 6.38 -7.24
CA ILE A 74 -1.58 6.14 -8.55
C ILE A 74 -0.08 5.91 -8.38
N TRP A 75 0.59 6.79 -7.64
CA TRP A 75 2.03 6.73 -7.42
C TRP A 75 2.41 5.55 -6.53
N ASP A 76 1.63 5.31 -5.48
CA ASP A 76 1.89 4.25 -4.52
C ASP A 76 1.68 2.86 -5.12
N ASN A 77 0.64 2.66 -5.93
CA ASN A 77 0.45 1.42 -6.69
C ASN A 77 1.59 1.16 -7.67
N CYS A 78 2.05 2.21 -8.35
CA CYS A 78 3.18 2.11 -9.26
C CYS A 78 4.44 1.64 -8.51
N LYS A 79 4.80 2.28 -7.40
CA LYS A 79 5.95 1.89 -6.57
C LYS A 79 5.79 0.53 -5.90
N LEU A 80 4.55 0.13 -5.60
CA LEU A 80 4.26 -1.17 -5.00
C LEU A 80 4.48 -2.33 -5.98
N TYR A 81 4.06 -2.15 -7.23
CA TYR A 81 4.15 -3.19 -8.25
C TYR A 81 5.52 -3.25 -8.91
N ASN A 82 6.13 -2.09 -9.16
CA ASN A 82 7.39 -2.00 -9.89
C ASN A 82 8.59 -2.10 -8.96
N GLN A 83 9.68 -2.70 -9.46
CA GLN A 83 10.91 -2.87 -8.69
C GLN A 83 11.48 -1.51 -8.21
N ASP A 84 11.88 -1.45 -6.95
CA ASP A 84 12.58 -0.31 -6.36
C ASP A 84 13.77 0.13 -7.23
N GLY A 85 13.80 1.42 -7.58
CA GLY A 85 14.85 2.03 -8.40
C GLY A 85 14.72 1.80 -9.91
N SER A 86 13.67 1.10 -10.38
CA SER A 86 13.32 1.09 -11.81
C SER A 86 12.88 2.48 -12.29
N ASP A 87 12.91 2.71 -13.61
CA ASP A 87 12.53 3.99 -14.21
C ASP A 87 11.11 4.43 -13.80
N LEU A 88 10.16 3.50 -13.84
CA LEU A 88 8.76 3.79 -13.51
C LEU A 88 8.57 4.08 -12.00
N TYR A 89 9.33 3.39 -11.14
CA TYR A 89 9.38 3.66 -9.71
C TYR A 89 9.91 5.09 -9.44
N LEU A 90 11.04 5.45 -10.04
CA LEU A 90 11.68 6.76 -9.84
C LEU A 90 10.79 7.89 -10.36
N LEU A 91 10.14 7.66 -11.51
CA LEU A 91 9.16 8.59 -12.07
C LEU A 91 7.97 8.80 -11.12
N ALA A 92 7.41 7.73 -10.56
CA ALA A 92 6.31 7.83 -9.59
C ALA A 92 6.74 8.57 -8.30
N ASP A 93 7.96 8.36 -7.81
CA ASP A 93 8.50 9.09 -6.65
C ASP A 93 8.66 10.60 -6.95
N GLU A 94 9.09 10.96 -8.16
CA GLU A 94 9.18 12.36 -8.59
C GLU A 94 7.79 13.01 -8.72
N LEU A 95 6.84 12.33 -9.37
CA LEU A 95 5.48 12.83 -9.55
C LEU A 95 4.73 12.98 -8.22
N ALA A 96 4.94 12.06 -7.27
CA ALA A 96 4.40 12.18 -5.93
C ALA A 96 4.87 13.46 -5.22
N LYS A 97 6.16 13.80 -5.31
CA LYS A 97 6.70 15.06 -4.75
C LYS A 97 6.09 16.29 -5.44
N LYS A 98 6.06 16.28 -6.78
CA LYS A 98 5.45 17.36 -7.58
C LYS A 98 3.98 17.57 -7.21
N PHE A 99 3.24 16.50 -6.92
CA PHE A 99 1.83 16.59 -6.53
C PHE A 99 1.67 17.35 -5.20
N GLU A 100 2.47 17.01 -4.19
CA GLU A 100 2.43 17.68 -2.90
C GLU A 100 2.85 19.17 -2.97
N ASP A 101 3.77 19.51 -3.87
CA ASP A 101 4.12 20.91 -4.11
C ASP A 101 3.01 21.66 -4.86
N ARG A 102 2.34 21.00 -5.81
CA ARG A 102 1.24 21.60 -6.57
C ARG A 102 0.02 21.89 -5.69
N VAL A 103 -0.39 20.97 -4.83
CA VAL A 103 -1.52 21.19 -3.91
C VAL A 103 -1.26 22.34 -2.93
N LYS A 104 -0.02 22.49 -2.45
CA LYS A 104 0.41 23.64 -1.63
C LYS A 104 0.35 24.94 -2.42
N PHE A 105 0.87 24.93 -3.66
CA PHE A 105 0.88 26.10 -4.53
C PHE A 105 -0.55 26.63 -4.79
N VAL A 106 -1.51 25.74 -5.06
CA VAL A 106 -2.92 26.12 -5.26
C VAL A 106 -3.69 26.35 -3.96
N LYS A 107 -3.03 26.21 -2.80
CA LYS A 107 -3.62 26.34 -1.45
C LYS A 107 -4.85 25.44 -1.26
N LEU A 108 -4.74 24.18 -1.70
CA LEU A 108 -5.77 23.16 -1.51
C LEU A 108 -5.42 22.33 -0.28
N ASP A 109 -6.29 22.38 0.74
CA ASP A 109 -6.14 21.51 1.92
C ASP A 109 -6.54 20.08 1.57
N VAL A 110 -5.54 19.24 1.36
CA VAL A 110 -5.67 17.82 1.02
C VAL A 110 -5.33 16.89 2.19
N GLY A 111 -5.23 17.44 3.41
CA GLY A 111 -4.75 16.72 4.57
C GLY A 111 -3.26 16.35 4.48
N PRO A 112 -2.70 15.77 5.55
CA PRO A 112 -1.31 15.36 5.56
C PRO A 112 -1.04 14.27 4.53
N VAL A 113 0.17 14.27 3.98
CA VAL A 113 0.70 13.08 3.30
C VAL A 113 0.70 11.95 4.34
N PRO A 114 0.05 10.79 4.07
CA PRO A 114 0.18 9.64 4.94
C PRO A 114 1.66 9.31 5.09
N ARG A 115 2.21 9.51 6.29
CA ARG A 115 3.59 9.14 6.57
C ARG A 115 3.62 7.63 6.69
N VAL A 116 4.05 6.94 5.65
CA VAL A 116 4.53 5.56 5.81
C VAL A 116 5.84 5.70 6.58
N ASP A 117 5.83 5.32 7.85
CA ASP A 117 7.05 5.23 8.62
C ASP A 117 7.92 4.14 8.00
N LYS A 118 8.90 4.54 7.18
CA LYS A 118 9.82 3.60 6.52
C LYS A 118 10.66 2.79 7.52
N SER A 119 10.71 3.18 8.79
CA SER A 119 11.33 2.37 9.84
C SER A 119 10.50 1.15 10.24
N ILE A 120 9.20 1.14 9.93
CA ILE A 120 8.29 0.04 10.21
C ILE A 120 8.08 -0.76 8.91
N PRO A 121 8.73 -1.94 8.77
CA PRO A 121 8.58 -2.75 7.56
C PRO A 121 7.13 -3.24 7.42
N ALA A 122 6.61 -3.14 6.20
CA ALA A 122 5.31 -3.70 5.85
C ALA A 122 5.26 -5.20 6.17
N PRO A 123 4.15 -5.70 6.72
CA PRO A 123 4.01 -7.13 6.98
C PRO A 123 3.96 -7.90 5.67
N SER A 124 4.79 -8.95 5.60
CA SER A 124 4.77 -9.94 4.54
C SER A 124 3.44 -10.71 4.53
N LEU A 125 3.12 -11.33 3.39
CA LEU A 125 1.95 -12.20 3.27
C LEU A 125 1.98 -13.34 4.31
N GLU A 126 3.17 -13.88 4.57
CA GLU A 126 3.36 -14.93 5.57
C GLU A 126 3.02 -14.43 6.98
N GLU A 127 3.52 -13.26 7.38
CA GLU A 127 3.18 -12.64 8.67
C GLU A 127 1.66 -12.40 8.80
N LYS A 128 1.01 -11.90 7.74
CA LYS A 128 -0.45 -11.71 7.71
C LYS A 128 -1.22 -13.01 7.91
N ILE A 129 -0.78 -14.10 7.27
CA ILE A 129 -1.38 -15.43 7.45
C ILE A 129 -1.25 -15.88 8.90
N HIS A 130 -0.05 -15.78 9.48
CA HIS A 130 0.19 -16.18 10.87
C HIS A 130 -0.62 -15.35 11.86
N PHE A 131 -0.68 -14.03 11.64
CA PHE A 131 -1.50 -13.13 12.43
C PHE A 131 -2.97 -13.55 12.40
N SER A 132 -3.53 -13.80 11.22
CA SER A 132 -4.93 -14.24 11.08
C SER A 132 -5.20 -15.55 11.84
N GLN A 133 -4.29 -16.52 11.77
CA GLN A 133 -4.43 -17.81 12.47
C GLN A 133 -4.31 -17.65 13.98
N ASN A 134 -3.42 -16.78 14.45
CA ASN A 134 -3.21 -16.55 15.87
C ASN A 134 -4.35 -15.76 16.51
N ILE A 135 -5.06 -14.89 15.77
CA ILE A 135 -6.29 -14.23 16.25
C ILE A 135 -7.33 -15.27 16.69
N TYR A 136 -7.53 -16.35 15.92
CA TYR A 136 -8.50 -17.39 16.29
C TYR A 136 -8.10 -18.18 17.56
N LYS A 137 -6.88 -18.02 18.04
CA LYS A 137 -6.35 -18.70 19.23
C LYS A 137 -6.39 -17.83 20.50
N VAL A 138 -6.68 -16.54 20.39
CA VAL A 138 -6.80 -15.67 21.57
C VAL A 138 -8.14 -15.86 22.27
N THR A 139 -8.24 -15.41 23.53
CA THR A 139 -9.52 -15.48 24.26
C THR A 139 -10.52 -14.45 23.75
N GLY A 140 -11.82 -14.65 23.99
CA GLY A 140 -12.84 -13.67 23.60
C GLY A 140 -12.64 -12.28 24.22
N LYS A 141 -12.05 -12.20 25.43
CA LYS A 141 -11.71 -10.92 26.06
C LYS A 141 -10.58 -10.21 25.32
N ASP A 142 -9.53 -10.95 24.92
CA ASP A 142 -8.41 -10.40 24.18
C ASP A 142 -8.83 -10.02 22.75
N LEU A 143 -9.76 -10.78 22.13
CA LEU A 143 -10.37 -10.42 20.86
C LEU A 143 -11.12 -9.08 20.95
N GLY A 144 -11.84 -8.84 22.04
CA GLY A 144 -12.47 -7.54 22.29
C GLY A 144 -11.46 -6.38 22.32
N ALA A 145 -10.30 -6.57 22.95
CA ALA A 145 -9.23 -5.56 22.97
C ALA A 145 -8.60 -5.33 21.58
N ILE A 146 -8.42 -6.40 20.80
CA ILE A 146 -7.95 -6.31 19.40
C ILE A 146 -8.93 -5.48 18.55
N MET A 147 -10.23 -5.72 18.71
CA MET A 147 -11.27 -4.96 18.01
C MET A 147 -11.26 -3.48 18.40
N GLU A 148 -11.13 -3.17 19.70
CA GLU A 148 -11.03 -1.79 20.18
C GLU A 148 -9.79 -1.07 19.61
N MET A 149 -8.63 -1.74 19.58
CA MET A 149 -7.42 -1.22 18.95
C MET A 149 -7.60 -0.96 17.45
N LEU A 150 -8.28 -1.86 16.73
CA LEU A 150 -8.58 -1.70 15.31
C LEU A 150 -9.55 -0.55 15.06
N GLU A 151 -10.59 -0.38 15.88
CA GLU A 151 -11.52 0.75 15.76
C GLU A 151 -10.82 2.11 15.97
N GLU A 152 -9.92 2.18 16.95
CA GLU A 152 -9.21 3.42 17.29
C GLU A 152 -8.12 3.77 16.26
N GLN A 153 -7.30 2.79 15.88
CA GLN A 153 -6.08 3.03 15.10
C GLN A 153 -6.25 2.77 13.60
N CYS A 154 -7.12 1.85 13.19
CA CYS A 154 -7.27 1.45 11.80
C CYS A 154 -8.69 1.02 11.43
N PRO A 155 -9.70 1.91 11.53
CA PRO A 155 -11.12 1.55 11.36
C PRO A 155 -11.45 0.99 9.98
N LYS A 156 -10.63 1.28 8.96
CA LYS A 156 -10.75 0.73 7.59
C LYS A 156 -10.50 -0.79 7.49
N ALA A 157 -9.93 -1.40 8.53
CA ALA A 157 -9.71 -2.82 8.60
C ALA A 157 -10.92 -3.61 9.12
N LEU A 158 -12.00 -2.92 9.51
CA LEU A 158 -13.21 -3.55 9.99
C LEU A 158 -14.33 -3.37 8.96
N ASP A 159 -14.80 -4.48 8.41
CA ASP A 159 -16.02 -4.50 7.60
C ASP A 159 -17.22 -4.76 8.51
N LYS A 160 -18.13 -3.79 8.55
CA LYS A 160 -19.36 -3.80 9.35
C LYS A 160 -20.61 -3.85 8.46
N SER A 161 -20.47 -4.40 7.25
CA SER A 161 -21.58 -4.54 6.30
C SER A 161 -22.64 -5.52 6.78
N SER A 162 -22.27 -6.49 7.63
CA SER A 162 -23.20 -7.35 8.35
C SER A 162 -23.62 -6.72 9.70
N PRO A 163 -24.91 -6.73 10.07
CA PRO A 163 -25.37 -6.25 11.37
C PRO A 163 -24.96 -7.17 12.53
N ASP A 164 -24.68 -8.45 12.24
CA ASP A 164 -24.44 -9.49 13.25
C ASP A 164 -22.96 -9.93 13.32
N GLU A 165 -22.14 -9.54 12.34
CA GLU A 165 -20.75 -9.97 12.20
C GLU A 165 -19.85 -8.79 11.82
N VAL A 166 -18.61 -8.79 12.29
CA VAL A 166 -17.59 -7.80 11.91
C VAL A 166 -16.37 -8.55 11.41
N ASP A 167 -16.05 -8.34 10.13
CA ASP A 167 -14.92 -9.00 9.49
C ASP A 167 -13.65 -8.14 9.62
N ILE A 168 -12.56 -8.77 10.03
CA ILE A 168 -11.24 -8.15 10.07
C ILE A 168 -10.57 -8.35 8.71
N VAL A 169 -10.50 -7.29 7.91
CA VAL A 169 -9.79 -7.27 6.63
C VAL A 169 -8.31 -7.01 6.89
N VAL A 170 -7.54 -8.07 7.13
CA VAL A 170 -6.11 -8.01 7.50
C VAL A 170 -5.28 -7.20 6.49
N ASP A 171 -5.64 -7.24 5.21
CA ASP A 171 -4.96 -6.48 4.16
C ASP A 171 -5.10 -4.97 4.27
N ASN A 172 -6.12 -4.48 4.98
CA ASN A 172 -6.37 -3.06 5.18
C ASN A 172 -5.66 -2.50 6.42
N ILE A 173 -5.07 -3.35 7.26
CA ILE A 173 -4.32 -2.94 8.45
C ILE A 173 -3.00 -2.29 8.00
N ASP A 174 -2.75 -1.07 8.47
CA ASP A 174 -1.47 -0.39 8.21
C ASP A 174 -0.31 -1.03 9.00
N SER A 175 0.92 -0.84 8.52
CA SER A 175 2.10 -1.49 9.08
C SER A 175 2.27 -1.24 10.58
N LYS A 176 2.01 -0.03 11.08
CA LYS A 176 2.19 0.27 12.51
C LYS A 176 1.16 -0.48 13.34
N THR A 177 -0.12 -0.37 12.97
CA THR A 177 -1.21 -1.07 13.65
C THR A 177 -0.99 -2.58 13.61
N PHE A 178 -0.53 -3.12 12.48
CA PHE A 178 -0.22 -4.54 12.35
C PHE A 178 0.85 -4.98 13.35
N ARG A 179 1.97 -4.25 13.48
CA ARG A 179 3.04 -4.60 14.43
C ARG A 179 2.57 -4.53 15.88
N ASP A 180 1.76 -3.54 16.22
CA ASP A 180 1.20 -3.39 17.56
C ASP A 180 0.24 -4.56 17.89
N LEU A 181 -0.64 -4.93 16.95
CA LEU A 181 -1.56 -6.06 17.09
C LEU A 181 -0.84 -7.41 17.10
N GLU A 182 0.12 -7.63 16.21
CA GLU A 182 0.92 -8.86 16.14
C GLU A 182 1.64 -9.10 17.46
N LYS A 183 2.27 -8.07 18.02
CA LYS A 183 2.91 -8.14 19.34
C LYS A 183 1.90 -8.51 20.43
N PHE A 184 0.75 -7.84 20.47
CA PHE A 184 -0.30 -8.14 21.45
C PHE A 184 -0.80 -9.59 21.32
N VAL A 185 -1.11 -10.04 20.11
CA VAL A 185 -1.56 -11.40 19.85
C VAL A 185 -0.52 -12.42 20.30
N LEU A 186 0.76 -12.22 19.97
CA LEU A 186 1.83 -13.14 20.39
C LEU A 186 1.98 -13.21 21.91
N GLU A 187 1.82 -12.09 22.62
CA GLU A 187 1.83 -12.07 24.09
C GLU A 187 0.65 -12.86 24.72
N LYS A 188 -0.48 -12.98 24.01
CA LYS A 188 -1.68 -13.68 24.50
C LYS A 188 -1.81 -15.12 24.03
N VAL A 189 -1.14 -15.51 22.94
CA VAL A 189 -1.13 -16.90 22.45
C VAL A 189 -0.10 -17.74 23.22
N PRO A 190 -0.50 -18.87 23.83
CA PRO A 190 0.43 -19.80 24.49
C PRO A 190 1.58 -20.20 23.58
N GLU A 191 2.82 -20.22 24.09
CA GLU A 191 4.02 -20.45 23.27
C GLU A 191 3.97 -21.73 22.42
N GLY A 192 3.39 -22.81 22.95
CA GLY A 192 3.26 -24.09 22.24
C GLY A 192 2.19 -24.12 21.14
N SER A 193 1.34 -23.09 21.04
CA SER A 193 0.30 -22.98 20.01
C SER A 193 0.56 -21.86 19.00
N ARG A 194 1.69 -21.15 19.09
CA ARG A 194 2.10 -20.15 18.10
C ARG A 194 2.50 -20.83 16.80
N GLU A 195 2.00 -20.32 15.68
CA GLU A 195 2.49 -20.76 14.38
C GLU A 195 3.93 -20.25 14.15
N PRO A 196 4.86 -21.10 13.70
CA PRO A 196 6.25 -20.73 13.50
C PRO A 196 6.43 -19.91 12.22
N VAL A 197 6.90 -18.67 12.35
CA VAL A 197 7.31 -17.86 11.18
C VAL A 197 8.51 -18.54 10.52
N SER A 198 8.37 -18.99 9.27
CA SER A 198 9.50 -19.53 8.55
C SER A 198 10.41 -18.36 8.15
N THR A 199 11.61 -18.29 8.72
CA THR A 199 12.56 -17.25 8.32
C THR A 199 12.88 -17.41 6.83
N PRO A 200 12.85 -16.34 6.01
CA PRO A 200 13.38 -16.41 4.67
C PRO A 200 14.82 -16.89 4.75
N LYS A 201 15.12 -18.05 4.17
CA LYS A 201 16.50 -18.51 4.05
C LYS A 201 17.24 -17.42 3.28
N SER A 202 18.08 -16.67 3.99
CA SER A 202 19.09 -15.85 3.35
C SER A 202 19.78 -16.73 2.30
N SER A 203 19.67 -16.32 1.04
CA SER A 203 20.40 -16.95 -0.04
C SER A 203 21.88 -16.77 0.28
N LYS A 204 22.47 -17.78 0.94
CA LYS A 204 23.91 -17.87 1.13
C LYS A 204 24.51 -17.77 -0.27
N LYS A 205 25.13 -16.62 -0.56
CA LYS A 205 26.02 -16.42 -1.70
C LYS A 205 26.95 -17.63 -1.77
N SER A 206 26.69 -18.51 -2.73
CA SER A 206 27.62 -19.54 -3.13
C SER A 206 28.88 -18.81 -3.64
N ARG A 207 29.88 -18.68 -2.77
CA ARG A 207 31.24 -18.31 -3.18
C ARG A 207 31.76 -19.46 -4.04
N ARG A 208 31.83 -19.25 -5.36
CA ARG A 208 32.58 -20.13 -6.27
C ARG A 208 34.03 -20.19 -5.77
N PRO A 209 34.64 -21.37 -5.62
CA PRO A 209 36.06 -21.45 -5.28
C PRO A 209 36.91 -21.07 -6.49
N ALA A 210 38.05 -20.45 -6.18
CA ALA A 210 39.03 -19.91 -7.10
C ALA A 210 39.61 -20.97 -8.04
N ASN A 211 39.67 -20.65 -9.34
CA ASN A 211 40.36 -21.48 -10.32
C ASN A 211 41.84 -21.09 -10.35
N LYS A 212 42.72 -21.97 -9.83
CA LYS A 212 44.17 -21.88 -10.02
C LYS A 212 44.50 -22.32 -11.46
N LYS A 213 45.11 -21.43 -12.24
CA LYS A 213 45.77 -21.79 -13.51
C LYS A 213 47.01 -22.63 -13.19
N ALA A 214 47.02 -23.89 -13.64
CA ALA A 214 48.24 -24.66 -13.79
C ALA A 214 48.81 -24.38 -15.19
N LYS A 215 50.08 -23.96 -15.22
CA LYS A 215 50.93 -23.95 -16.42
C LYS A 215 51.13 -25.39 -16.88
N THR A 216 51.08 -25.62 -18.18
CA THR A 216 51.74 -26.75 -18.82
C THR A 216 52.68 -26.19 -19.86
N ASP A 217 53.96 -26.43 -19.62
CA ASP A 217 55.04 -26.38 -20.60
C ASP A 217 55.00 -27.69 -21.39
N ALA A 218 54.97 -27.59 -22.72
CA ALA A 218 55.58 -28.51 -23.70
C ALA A 218 55.30 -27.98 -25.12
#